data_AF-A0A813IGX2-F1
#
_entry.id   AF-A0A813IGX2-F1
#
_cell.length_a   1.000
_cell.length_b   1.000
_cell.length_c   1.000
_cell.angle_alpha   90.00
_cell.angle_beta   90.00
_cell.angle_gamma   90.00
#
_symmetry.space_group_name_H-M   'P 1'
#
loop_
_entity.id
_entity.type
_entity.pdbx_description
1 polymer ?
#
loop_
_entity_poly.entity_id
_entity_poly.type
_entity_poly.pdbx_seq_one_letter_code
_entity_poly.pdbx_strand_id
1 'polypeptide(L)'
;MGTLRASGSVNFKAEGWDDDDNDEGSSYTQIMSYSLSGLDPTCSTAAVAGVENACGFHLHEGQDCSNATLVGGHFYNLATVADDPWANIAYRAMGGKAVAGVSVATGLLINRGDRVACSPVRVVPQPILRADAYVRFPFYDGPYVTTGSVVFDKLGKKADGVQGLSYNLSGIDPTCGQADIMGVADACGITLHVGTDCSTVSRIGGYYWNQATSRVNPWINVMYTAFAHLIHADTSAVAVPVQTCLTLQDLTGRVLVIHDAKGAGIACSPIQ
;
A
#
# COMPACT_ATOMS: atom_id res chain seq x y z
N MET A 1 -11.27 -34.92 -0.94
CA MET A 1 -10.60 -33.64 -1.24
C MET A 1 -11.38 -32.55 -0.54
N GLY A 2 -10.77 -31.85 0.43
CA GLY A 2 -11.48 -30.84 1.22
C GLY A 2 -11.71 -29.59 0.38
N THR A 3 -12.92 -29.05 0.41
CA THR A 3 -13.25 -27.78 -0.25
C THR A 3 -12.49 -26.66 0.47
N LEU A 4 -11.48 -26.09 -0.17
CA LEU A 4 -10.85 -24.85 0.31
C LEU A 4 -11.91 -23.75 0.36
N ARG A 5 -11.92 -22.97 1.44
CA ARG A 5 -12.87 -21.87 1.64
C ARG A 5 -12.08 -20.61 1.92
N ALA A 6 -11.65 -19.94 0.85
CA ALA A 6 -11.01 -18.65 0.94
C ALA A 6 -11.98 -17.61 1.53
N SER A 7 -11.50 -16.78 2.45
CA SER A 7 -12.25 -15.68 3.05
C SER A 7 -11.31 -14.55 3.42
N GLY A 8 -11.81 -13.32 3.39
CA GLY A 8 -11.00 -12.14 3.67
C GLY A 8 -11.49 -10.90 2.94
N SER A 9 -10.58 -9.97 2.67
CA SER A 9 -10.85 -8.75 1.92
C SER A 9 -9.82 -8.57 0.81
N VAL A 10 -10.29 -8.05 -0.31
CA VAL A 10 -9.49 -7.49 -1.40
C VAL A 10 -10.01 -6.08 -1.61
N ASN A 11 -9.13 -5.10 -1.55
CA ASN A 11 -9.43 -3.69 -1.77
C ASN A 11 -8.74 -3.26 -3.05
N PHE A 12 -9.45 -2.50 -3.87
CA PHE A 12 -8.90 -1.85 -5.05
C PHE A 12 -8.86 -0.36 -4.81
N LYS A 13 -7.75 0.27 -5.15
CA LYS A 13 -7.59 1.71 -5.24
C LYS A 13 -7.03 2.03 -6.62
N ALA A 14 -7.68 2.93 -7.34
CA ALA A 14 -7.10 3.48 -8.56
C ALA A 14 -6.04 4.52 -8.21
N GLU A 15 -4.87 4.40 -8.84
CA GLU A 15 -3.85 5.43 -8.92
C GLU A 15 -3.74 5.88 -10.39
N GLY A 16 -3.88 7.19 -10.55
CA GLY A 16 -4.08 7.86 -11.83
C GLY A 16 -4.57 9.27 -11.51
N TRP A 17 -3.64 10.08 -11.01
CA TRP A 17 -3.87 11.51 -10.83
C TRP A 17 -2.54 12.23 -11.07
N ASP A 18 -2.37 12.70 -12.29
CA ASP A 18 -1.68 13.96 -12.53
C ASP A 18 -2.80 14.99 -12.67
N ASP A 19 -2.75 16.05 -11.86
CA ASP A 19 -3.81 17.06 -11.75
C ASP A 19 -3.75 18.07 -12.93
N ASP A 20 -2.76 17.91 -13.82
CA ASP A 20 -2.35 18.93 -14.76
C ASP A 20 -2.58 18.62 -16.26
N ASP A 21 -3.08 17.44 -16.66
CA ASP A 21 -3.28 17.17 -18.09
C ASP A 21 -4.64 16.53 -18.43
N ASN A 22 -5.33 17.18 -19.39
CA ASN A 22 -6.50 16.68 -20.12
C ASN A 22 -6.14 15.47 -21.01
N ASP A 23 -5.46 14.47 -20.46
CA ASP A 23 -5.07 13.29 -21.22
C ASP A 23 -6.14 12.20 -21.10
N GLU A 24 -7.02 12.16 -22.11
CA GLU A 24 -8.01 11.09 -22.32
C GLU A 24 -7.37 9.72 -22.66
N GLY A 25 -6.04 9.56 -22.50
CA GLY A 25 -5.29 8.33 -22.76
C GLY A 25 -4.71 7.59 -21.55
N SER A 26 -4.91 8.05 -20.31
CA SER A 26 -4.19 7.48 -19.15
C SER A 26 -4.65 6.06 -18.75
N SER A 27 -3.72 5.10 -18.73
CA SER A 27 -3.95 3.75 -18.22
C SER A 27 -4.03 3.77 -16.70
N TYR A 28 -5.22 3.62 -16.13
CA TYR A 28 -5.40 3.52 -14.68
C TYR A 28 -4.66 2.31 -14.09
N THR A 29 -3.83 2.56 -13.09
CA THR A 29 -3.17 1.52 -12.29
C THR A 29 -3.99 1.23 -11.06
N GLN A 30 -4.33 -0.04 -10.85
CA GLN A 30 -5.07 -0.48 -9.67
C GLN A 30 -4.10 -1.01 -8.63
N ILE A 31 -4.02 -0.35 -7.50
CA ILE A 31 -3.44 -0.95 -6.30
C ILE A 31 -4.49 -1.90 -5.71
N MET A 32 -4.17 -3.19 -5.74
CA MET A 32 -4.95 -4.22 -5.07
C MET A 32 -4.26 -4.59 -3.77
N SER A 33 -4.87 -4.30 -2.61
CA SER A 33 -4.42 -4.79 -1.30
C SER A 33 -5.32 -5.91 -0.81
N TYR A 34 -4.75 -6.98 -0.28
CA TYR A 34 -5.52 -8.15 0.12
C TYR A 34 -5.08 -8.73 1.46
N SER A 35 -6.06 -9.31 2.15
CA SER A 35 -5.85 -10.09 3.36
C SER A 35 -6.81 -11.27 3.35
N LEU A 36 -6.26 -12.46 3.15
CA LEU A 36 -7.02 -13.68 2.87
C LEU A 36 -6.60 -14.81 3.80
N SER A 37 -7.52 -15.73 4.05
CA SER A 37 -7.36 -16.93 4.85
C SER A 37 -8.15 -18.09 4.26
N GLY A 38 -7.77 -19.33 4.57
CA GLY A 38 -8.38 -20.53 3.98
C GLY A 38 -7.90 -20.79 2.54
N LEU A 39 -6.74 -20.23 2.18
CA LEU A 39 -6.07 -20.45 0.90
C LEU A 39 -5.40 -21.82 0.86
N ASP A 40 -5.10 -22.28 -0.35
CA ASP A 40 -4.32 -23.49 -0.55
C ASP A 40 -2.91 -23.32 0.08
N PRO A 41 -2.50 -24.17 1.05
CA PRO A 41 -1.16 -24.11 1.62
C PRO A 41 -0.05 -24.40 0.62
N THR A 42 -0.37 -25.03 -0.52
CA THR A 42 0.61 -25.29 -1.61
C THR A 42 0.94 -24.03 -2.40
N CYS A 43 0.14 -22.96 -2.29
CA CYS A 43 0.46 -21.62 -2.79
C CYS A 43 1.57 -20.92 -2.00
N SER A 44 2.58 -21.66 -1.54
CA SER A 44 3.73 -21.17 -0.78
C SER A 44 4.77 -20.45 -1.67
N THR A 45 4.63 -20.59 -2.99
CA THR A 45 5.37 -19.87 -4.03
C THR A 45 4.41 -19.14 -4.95
N ALA A 46 4.80 -17.97 -5.46
CA ALA A 46 3.97 -17.17 -6.35
C ALA A 46 3.71 -17.84 -7.71
N ALA A 47 4.58 -18.75 -8.15
CA ALA A 47 4.34 -19.54 -9.35
C ALA A 47 4.17 -21.01 -8.98
N VAL A 48 3.11 -21.64 -9.52
CA VAL A 48 2.98 -23.10 -9.55
C VAL A 48 3.32 -23.55 -10.96
N ALA A 49 4.42 -24.27 -11.12
CA ALA A 49 4.92 -24.65 -12.44
C ALA A 49 3.88 -25.49 -13.21
N GLY A 50 3.60 -25.08 -14.45
CA GLY A 50 2.71 -25.81 -15.36
C GLY A 50 1.21 -25.68 -15.06
N VAL A 51 0.81 -24.80 -14.13
CA VAL A 51 -0.59 -24.52 -13.83
C VAL A 51 -0.84 -23.03 -14.06
N GLU A 52 -1.44 -22.73 -15.21
CA GLU A 52 -1.87 -21.36 -15.54
C GLU A 52 -2.79 -20.83 -14.44
N ASN A 53 -2.64 -19.56 -14.09
CA ASN A 53 -3.49 -18.87 -13.12
C ASN A 53 -3.50 -19.44 -11.69
N ALA A 54 -2.56 -20.33 -11.38
CA ALA A 54 -2.46 -20.90 -10.04
C ALA A 54 -2.14 -19.83 -9.00
N CYS A 55 -2.82 -19.91 -7.86
CA CYS A 55 -2.66 -18.96 -6.76
C CYS A 55 -2.92 -17.51 -7.22
N GLY A 56 -3.71 -17.34 -8.28
CA GLY A 56 -3.93 -16.07 -8.95
C GLY A 56 -4.99 -15.18 -8.33
N PHE A 57 -4.93 -13.89 -8.66
CA PHE A 57 -6.05 -12.97 -8.53
C PHE A 57 -6.51 -12.55 -9.92
N HIS A 58 -7.80 -12.74 -10.19
CA HIS A 58 -8.36 -12.26 -11.43
C HIS A 58 -9.61 -11.43 -11.18
N LEU A 59 -9.74 -10.46 -12.07
CA LEU A 59 -10.96 -9.77 -12.34
C LEU A 59 -11.61 -10.43 -13.54
N HIS A 60 -12.91 -10.66 -13.49
CA HIS A 60 -13.64 -11.19 -14.64
C HIS A 60 -14.81 -10.28 -15.00
N GLU A 61 -15.21 -10.34 -16.27
CA GLU A 61 -16.30 -9.53 -16.84
C GLU A 61 -17.67 -9.95 -16.29
N GLY A 62 -17.79 -11.22 -15.89
CA GLY A 62 -19.00 -11.82 -15.37
C GLY A 62 -19.34 -11.37 -13.95
N GLN A 63 -20.63 -11.19 -13.71
CA GLN A 63 -21.18 -10.76 -12.42
C GLN A 63 -21.87 -11.89 -11.65
N ASP A 64 -21.91 -13.10 -12.21
CA ASP A 64 -22.56 -14.28 -11.63
C ASP A 64 -21.54 -15.40 -11.38
N CYS A 65 -21.68 -15.96 -10.20
CA CYS A 65 -20.74 -16.87 -9.56
C CYS A 65 -21.39 -18.19 -9.16
N SER A 66 -22.68 -18.33 -9.45
CA SER A 66 -23.42 -19.59 -9.35
C SER A 66 -22.97 -20.60 -10.39
N ASN A 67 -22.38 -20.14 -11.50
CA ASN A 67 -21.97 -20.97 -12.61
C ASN A 67 -20.67 -20.46 -13.25
N ALA A 68 -19.67 -21.33 -13.36
CA ALA A 68 -18.37 -21.02 -13.95
C ALA A 68 -18.45 -20.48 -15.39
N THR A 69 -19.46 -20.88 -16.17
CA THR A 69 -19.65 -20.38 -17.54
C THR A 69 -20.10 -18.93 -17.60
N LEU A 70 -20.59 -18.37 -16.48
CA LEU A 70 -21.06 -16.98 -16.39
C LEU A 70 -19.99 -16.02 -15.89
N VAL A 71 -18.82 -16.53 -15.48
CA VAL A 71 -17.69 -15.72 -15.00
C VAL A 71 -17.02 -14.97 -16.15
N GLY A 72 -16.91 -15.57 -17.34
CA GLY A 72 -16.34 -14.91 -18.52
C GLY A 72 -14.82 -14.71 -18.48
N GLY A 73 -14.30 -13.90 -19.39
CA GLY A 73 -12.87 -13.59 -19.53
C GLY A 73 -12.35 -12.63 -18.46
N HIS A 74 -11.05 -12.37 -18.46
CA HIS A 74 -10.45 -11.41 -17.55
C HIS A 74 -10.88 -9.96 -17.87
N PHE A 75 -11.18 -9.17 -16.84
CA PHE A 75 -11.70 -7.80 -17.00
C PHE A 75 -10.57 -6.76 -16.92
N TYR A 76 -10.29 -6.12 -18.04
CA TYR A 76 -9.32 -5.03 -18.19
C TYR A 76 -9.63 -4.22 -19.45
N ASN A 77 -9.05 -3.02 -19.58
CA ASN A 77 -9.28 -2.18 -20.75
C ASN A 77 -8.35 -2.59 -21.90
N LEU A 78 -8.89 -3.41 -22.81
CA LEU A 78 -8.21 -3.87 -24.03
C LEU A 78 -7.78 -2.73 -24.98
N ALA A 79 -8.38 -1.54 -24.87
CA ALA A 79 -8.00 -0.40 -25.69
C ALA A 79 -6.69 0.26 -25.19
N THR A 80 -6.37 0.12 -23.90
CA THR A 80 -5.21 0.77 -23.27
C THR A 80 -4.16 -0.22 -22.77
N VAL A 81 -4.51 -1.50 -22.61
CA VAL A 81 -3.62 -2.55 -22.11
C VAL A 81 -3.58 -3.70 -23.11
N ALA A 82 -2.41 -3.90 -23.72
CA ALA A 82 -2.22 -4.86 -24.81
C ALA A 82 -2.19 -6.32 -24.32
N ASP A 83 -1.55 -6.56 -23.19
CA ASP A 83 -1.41 -7.89 -22.58
C ASP A 83 -2.36 -8.05 -21.39
N ASP A 84 -2.82 -9.26 -21.12
CA ASP A 84 -3.67 -9.55 -19.98
C ASP A 84 -2.93 -9.26 -18.66
N PRO A 85 -3.34 -8.23 -17.90
CA PRO A 85 -2.62 -7.82 -16.70
C PRO A 85 -2.82 -8.80 -15.54
N TRP A 86 -3.76 -9.74 -15.63
CA TRP A 86 -4.08 -10.70 -14.57
C TRP A 86 -3.30 -12.02 -14.70
N ALA A 87 -2.77 -12.33 -15.89
CA ALA A 87 -2.15 -13.61 -16.20
C ALA A 87 -0.97 -13.99 -15.27
N ASN A 88 -0.28 -12.99 -14.72
CA ASN A 88 0.92 -13.18 -13.90
C ASN A 88 0.76 -12.76 -12.43
N ILE A 89 -0.46 -12.40 -12.01
CA ILE A 89 -0.71 -11.91 -10.65
C ILE A 89 -1.03 -13.09 -9.74
N ALA A 90 -0.14 -13.38 -8.79
CA ALA A 90 -0.33 -14.46 -7.83
C ALA A 90 -0.01 -14.06 -6.40
N TYR A 91 -0.77 -14.61 -5.45
CA TYR A 91 -0.49 -14.50 -4.03
C TYR A 91 0.45 -15.59 -3.54
N ARG A 92 1.09 -15.30 -2.41
CA ARG A 92 1.83 -16.30 -1.63
C ARG A 92 1.12 -16.55 -0.30
N ALA A 93 0.65 -17.77 -0.11
CA ALA A 93 0.05 -18.25 1.13
C ALA A 93 1.12 -18.79 2.09
N MET A 94 1.13 -18.28 3.32
CA MET A 94 1.84 -18.85 4.47
C MET A 94 0.84 -19.41 5.48
N GLY A 95 0.85 -20.74 5.66
CA GLY A 95 -0.11 -21.40 6.56
C GLY A 95 -1.58 -21.19 6.17
N GLY A 96 -1.87 -21.13 4.86
CA GLY A 96 -3.22 -20.89 4.33
C GLY A 96 -3.71 -19.44 4.44
N LYS A 97 -2.81 -18.47 4.68
CA LYS A 97 -3.11 -17.04 4.74
C LYS A 97 -2.20 -16.25 3.81
N ALA A 98 -2.70 -15.17 3.21
CA ALA A 98 -1.89 -14.25 2.42
C ALA A 98 -2.28 -12.80 2.73
N VAL A 99 -1.27 -11.94 2.90
CA VAL A 99 -1.44 -10.50 3.11
C VAL A 99 -0.35 -9.77 2.32
N ALA A 100 -0.74 -8.96 1.35
CA ALA A 100 0.15 -8.12 0.58
C ALA A 100 -0.67 -7.11 -0.25
N GLY A 101 0.00 -6.34 -1.08
CA GLY A 101 -0.62 -5.60 -2.16
C GLY A 101 0.19 -5.69 -3.44
N VAL A 102 -0.47 -5.46 -4.56
CA VAL A 102 0.09 -5.54 -5.90
C VAL A 102 -0.52 -4.44 -6.76
N SER A 103 0.32 -3.77 -7.55
CA SER A 103 -0.14 -2.84 -8.58
C SER A 103 -0.42 -3.61 -9.86
N VAL A 104 -1.60 -3.40 -10.42
CA VAL A 104 -2.05 -4.02 -11.66
C VAL A 104 -2.54 -2.92 -12.59
N ALA A 105 -1.84 -2.70 -13.70
CA ALA A 105 -2.26 -1.73 -14.72
C ALA A 105 -3.43 -2.31 -15.52
N THR A 106 -4.65 -2.04 -15.07
CA THR A 106 -5.86 -2.59 -15.71
C THR A 106 -6.42 -1.67 -16.80
N GLY A 107 -6.02 -0.39 -16.80
CA GLY A 107 -6.61 0.63 -17.67
C GLY A 107 -8.07 0.97 -17.31
N LEU A 108 -8.55 0.51 -16.15
CA LEU A 108 -9.91 0.74 -15.65
C LEU A 108 -9.88 1.61 -14.39
N LEU A 109 -10.75 2.61 -14.35
CA LEU A 109 -11.04 3.35 -13.13
C LEU A 109 -12.01 2.56 -12.24
N ILE A 110 -11.50 1.66 -11.40
CA ILE A 110 -12.33 0.91 -10.44
C ILE A 110 -12.47 1.73 -9.15
N ASN A 111 -13.39 2.71 -9.14
CA ASN A 111 -13.62 3.61 -8.00
C ASN A 111 -15.09 3.71 -7.55
N ARG A 112 -16.02 3.04 -8.23
CA ARG A 112 -17.45 3.07 -7.92
C ARG A 112 -17.99 1.66 -7.92
N GLY A 113 -18.55 1.24 -6.79
CA GLY A 113 -19.70 0.32 -6.60
C GLY A 113 -19.92 -0.90 -7.50
N ASP A 114 -19.03 -1.21 -8.42
CA ASP A 114 -19.18 -2.23 -9.44
C ASP A 114 -18.77 -3.55 -8.80
N ARG A 115 -19.67 -4.52 -8.94
CA ARG A 115 -19.49 -5.86 -8.39
C ARG A 115 -18.44 -6.55 -9.23
N VAL A 116 -17.33 -6.85 -8.58
CA VAL A 116 -16.17 -7.40 -9.24
C VAL A 116 -15.75 -8.68 -8.50
N ALA A 117 -16.20 -9.81 -9.06
CA ALA A 117 -15.98 -11.21 -8.66
C ALA A 117 -16.82 -11.81 -7.50
N CYS A 118 -16.72 -13.13 -7.37
CA CYS A 118 -17.61 -14.08 -6.68
C CYS A 118 -17.71 -14.06 -5.16
N SER A 119 -17.31 -12.95 -4.57
CA SER A 119 -17.67 -12.57 -3.22
C SER A 119 -18.29 -11.19 -3.29
N PRO A 120 -19.43 -10.90 -2.63
CA PRO A 120 -19.96 -9.55 -2.60
C PRO A 120 -18.85 -8.62 -2.08
N VAL A 121 -18.34 -7.77 -2.97
CA VAL A 121 -17.42 -6.70 -2.60
C VAL A 121 -18.23 -5.78 -1.72
N ARG A 122 -17.94 -5.81 -0.42
CA ARG A 122 -18.38 -4.74 0.46
C ARG A 122 -17.38 -3.61 0.23
N VAL A 123 -17.62 -2.81 -0.81
CA VAL A 123 -16.96 -1.50 -0.94
C VAL A 123 -17.50 -0.69 0.23
N VAL A 124 -16.79 -0.75 1.35
CA VAL A 124 -16.96 0.25 2.39
C VAL A 124 -16.21 1.45 1.82
N PRO A 125 -16.88 2.56 1.47
CA PRO A 125 -16.18 3.81 1.24
C PRO A 125 -15.50 4.18 2.56
N GLN A 126 -14.31 3.63 2.79
CA GLN A 126 -13.37 4.17 3.75
C GLN A 126 -12.81 5.41 3.05
N PRO A 127 -12.81 6.58 3.70
CA PRO A 127 -11.99 7.69 3.23
C PRO A 127 -10.57 7.16 2.97
N ILE A 128 -10.00 7.46 1.81
CA ILE A 128 -8.62 7.10 1.50
C ILE A 128 -7.75 7.91 2.45
N LEU A 129 -7.32 7.25 3.52
CA LEU A 129 -6.50 7.85 4.53
C LEU A 129 -5.08 7.99 3.99
N ARG A 130 -4.59 9.22 3.86
CA ARG A 130 -3.29 9.49 3.24
C ARG A 130 -2.57 10.69 3.82
N ALA A 131 -1.27 10.71 3.65
CA ALA A 131 -0.39 11.84 3.86
C ALA A 131 0.16 12.28 2.48
N ASP A 132 -0.28 13.44 2.00
CA ASP A 132 0.08 14.01 0.69
C ASP A 132 0.45 15.50 0.76
N ALA A 133 0.04 16.22 1.81
CA ALA A 133 0.35 17.62 2.04
C ALA A 133 1.68 17.82 2.81
N TYR A 134 2.80 17.37 2.22
CA TYR A 134 4.10 17.47 2.87
C TYR A 134 4.59 18.92 3.01
N VAL A 135 5.01 19.25 4.23
CA VAL A 135 5.80 20.44 4.53
C VAL A 135 7.19 20.02 4.99
N ARG A 136 8.15 20.92 4.84
CA ARG A 136 9.50 20.75 5.36
C ARG A 136 9.45 20.51 6.88
N PHE A 137 10.20 19.51 7.34
CA PHE A 137 10.28 19.21 8.77
C PHE A 137 10.87 20.41 9.55
N PRO A 138 10.42 20.72 10.78
CA PRO A 138 10.94 21.84 11.56
C PRO A 138 12.46 21.79 11.70
N PHE A 139 13.12 22.91 11.40
CA PHE A 139 14.59 23.08 11.40
C PHE A 139 15.38 22.30 10.34
N TYR A 140 14.71 21.55 9.45
CA TYR A 140 15.39 20.93 8.33
C TYR A 140 15.77 22.00 7.29
N ASP A 141 17.06 22.24 7.11
CA ASP A 141 17.63 23.21 6.15
C ASP A 141 18.28 22.54 4.93
N GLY A 142 18.21 21.21 4.85
CA GLY A 142 18.81 20.43 3.78
C GLY A 142 18.10 20.52 2.42
N PRO A 143 18.64 19.83 1.40
CA PRO A 143 18.22 20.01 0.01
C PRO A 143 16.92 19.30 -0.36
N TYR A 144 16.45 18.34 0.44
CA TYR A 144 15.31 17.50 0.07
C TYR A 144 13.98 18.27 0.18
N VAL A 145 13.09 18.03 -0.77
CA VAL A 145 11.75 18.62 -0.85
C VAL A 145 10.80 17.49 -1.22
N THR A 146 10.25 16.83 -0.21
CA THR A 146 9.44 15.62 -0.42
C THR A 146 8.07 15.96 -0.98
N THR A 147 7.68 15.23 -2.02
CA THR A 147 6.35 15.24 -2.62
C THR A 147 5.83 13.82 -2.81
N GLY A 148 4.59 13.68 -3.30
CA GLY A 148 3.94 12.39 -3.48
C GLY A 148 2.99 12.05 -2.33
N SER A 149 2.71 10.77 -2.13
CA SER A 149 1.74 10.33 -1.14
C SER A 149 2.13 9.05 -0.41
N VAL A 150 1.69 8.93 0.83
CA VAL A 150 1.64 7.68 1.60
C VAL A 150 0.19 7.42 1.96
N VAL A 151 -0.30 6.22 1.67
CA VAL A 151 -1.69 5.79 1.80
C VAL A 151 -1.74 4.65 2.81
N PHE A 152 -2.72 4.72 3.70
CA PHE A 152 -2.90 3.77 4.78
C PHE A 152 -4.13 2.91 4.51
N ASP A 153 -3.89 1.62 4.33
CA ASP A 153 -4.93 0.61 4.28
C ASP A 153 -4.98 -0.20 5.58
N LYS A 154 -6.12 -0.85 5.82
CA LYS A 154 -6.21 -1.88 6.84
C LYS A 154 -5.88 -3.24 6.24
N LEU A 155 -4.89 -3.92 6.83
CA LEU A 155 -4.57 -5.31 6.54
C LEU A 155 -5.07 -6.20 7.69
N GLY A 156 -5.58 -7.40 7.39
CA GLY A 156 -6.04 -8.36 8.41
C GLY A 156 -7.49 -8.17 8.88
N LYS A 157 -7.88 -8.98 9.88
CA LYS A 157 -9.21 -8.88 10.53
C LYS A 157 -9.29 -7.61 11.36
N LYS A 158 -10.52 -7.20 11.71
CA LYS A 158 -10.77 -5.97 12.49
C LYS A 158 -9.90 -5.83 13.76
N ALA A 159 -9.54 -6.95 14.39
CA ALA A 159 -8.77 -7.02 15.64
C ALA A 159 -7.24 -7.07 15.45
N ASP A 160 -6.72 -7.26 14.24
CA ASP A 160 -5.28 -7.49 14.03
C ASP A 160 -4.49 -6.17 14.03
N GLY A 161 -5.13 -5.04 13.70
CA GLY A 161 -4.55 -3.69 13.80
C GLY A 161 -3.27 -3.48 12.98
N VAL A 162 -3.19 -4.12 11.81
CA VAL A 162 -2.09 -3.95 10.86
C VAL A 162 -2.47 -2.91 9.80
N GLN A 163 -1.55 -1.99 9.54
CA GLN A 163 -1.66 -0.98 8.50
C GLN A 163 -0.85 -1.45 7.29
N GLY A 164 -1.42 -1.31 6.10
CA GLY A 164 -0.69 -1.41 4.85
C GLY A 164 -0.28 -0.01 4.41
N LEU A 165 1.02 0.26 4.35
CA LEU A 165 1.53 1.51 3.80
C LEU A 165 1.85 1.31 2.32
N SER A 166 1.13 2.00 1.46
CA SER A 166 1.47 2.14 0.05
C SER A 166 1.97 3.55 -0.17
N TYR A 167 3.10 3.74 -0.84
CA TYR A 167 3.66 5.06 -1.03
C TYR A 167 4.31 5.21 -2.40
N ASN A 168 4.26 6.44 -2.88
CA ASN A 168 5.00 6.93 -4.03
C ASN A 168 5.51 8.32 -3.62
N LEU A 169 6.81 8.45 -3.39
CA LEU A 169 7.45 9.66 -2.88
C LEU A 169 8.59 10.06 -3.78
N SER A 170 8.73 11.37 -3.99
CA SER A 170 9.81 12.00 -4.74
C SER A 170 10.50 13.04 -3.89
N GLY A 171 11.71 13.46 -4.29
CA GLY A 171 12.44 14.52 -3.60
C GLY A 171 12.99 14.10 -2.23
N ILE A 172 13.30 12.80 -2.07
CA ILE A 172 13.85 12.19 -0.85
C ILE A 172 15.36 11.93 -0.97
N ASP A 173 15.99 11.47 0.12
CA ASP A 173 17.43 11.16 0.16
C ASP A 173 17.79 9.97 -0.77
N PRO A 174 18.64 10.17 -1.79
CA PRO A 174 19.07 9.11 -2.72
C PRO A 174 20.00 8.08 -2.10
N THR A 175 20.55 8.32 -0.92
CA THR A 175 21.44 7.38 -0.24
C THR A 175 20.69 6.32 0.55
N CYS A 176 19.37 6.44 0.68
CA CYS A 176 18.55 5.45 1.35
C CYS A 176 18.50 4.11 0.59
N GLY A 177 18.91 3.04 1.27
CA GLY A 177 19.15 1.72 0.67
C GLY A 177 20.54 1.52 0.08
N GLN A 178 21.42 2.53 0.16
CA GLN A 178 22.83 2.46 -0.27
C GLN A 178 23.80 2.74 0.89
N ALA A 179 23.47 3.69 1.76
CA ALA A 179 24.30 4.06 2.91
C ALA A 179 24.33 2.95 3.98
N ASP A 180 25.45 2.85 4.69
CA ASP A 180 25.50 2.08 5.93
C ASP A 180 24.79 2.87 7.03
N ILE A 181 23.57 2.46 7.32
CA ILE A 181 22.69 3.09 8.31
C ILE A 181 22.68 2.32 9.64
N MET A 182 23.62 1.40 9.86
CA MET A 182 23.66 0.60 11.07
C MET A 182 23.83 1.49 12.31
N GLY A 183 22.86 1.40 13.23
CA GLY A 183 22.86 2.17 14.48
C GLY A 183 22.42 3.63 14.33
N VAL A 184 22.01 4.06 13.13
CA VAL A 184 21.43 5.38 12.91
C VAL A 184 19.92 5.30 13.16
N ALA A 185 19.46 5.95 14.22
CA ALA A 185 18.03 6.01 14.54
C ALA A 185 17.26 6.71 13.40
N ASP A 186 16.08 6.20 13.07
CA ASP A 186 15.18 6.76 12.05
C ASP A 186 15.72 6.82 10.63
N ALA A 187 16.90 6.28 10.35
CA ALA A 187 17.47 6.34 9.02
C ALA A 187 16.53 5.75 7.97
N CYS A 188 16.22 6.56 6.95
CA CYS A 188 15.32 6.20 5.84
C CYS A 188 13.91 5.81 6.29
N GLY A 189 13.48 6.25 7.47
CA GLY A 189 12.22 5.89 8.09
C GLY A 189 11.01 6.60 7.47
N ILE A 190 9.90 5.88 7.37
CA ILE A 190 8.54 6.44 7.23
C ILE A 190 7.81 6.18 8.55
N THR A 191 7.63 7.22 9.37
CA THR A 191 7.27 7.08 10.78
C THR A 191 6.01 7.86 11.13
N LEU A 192 5.10 7.25 11.90
CA LEU A 192 3.87 7.90 12.37
C LEU A 192 4.07 8.47 13.77
N HIS A 193 3.60 9.69 13.99
CA HIS A 193 3.76 10.40 15.25
C HIS A 193 2.43 10.78 15.92
N VAL A 194 2.47 11.01 17.24
CA VAL A 194 1.29 11.30 18.07
C VAL A 194 0.67 12.66 17.76
N GLY A 195 1.52 13.58 17.28
CA GLY A 195 1.18 14.95 16.94
C GLY A 195 0.17 15.08 15.84
N THR A 196 -0.41 16.28 15.74
CA THR A 196 -1.44 16.60 14.75
C THR A 196 -1.07 17.76 13.85
N ASP A 197 0.12 18.33 14.02
CA ASP A 197 0.64 19.39 13.17
C ASP A 197 2.16 19.32 13.04
N CYS A 198 2.65 19.82 11.92
CA CYS A 198 4.05 19.79 11.53
C CYS A 198 4.82 21.07 11.90
N SER A 199 4.27 21.93 12.77
CA SER A 199 4.85 23.27 12.98
C SER A 199 6.10 23.27 13.86
N THR A 200 6.21 22.33 14.79
CA THR A 200 7.35 22.21 15.73
C THR A 200 7.58 20.76 16.11
N VAL A 201 8.83 20.41 16.43
CA VAL A 201 9.20 19.04 16.86
C VAL A 201 8.39 18.59 18.08
N SER A 202 8.10 19.49 19.02
CA SER A 202 7.31 19.18 20.22
C SER A 202 5.83 18.89 19.92
N ARG A 203 5.26 19.52 18.88
CA ARG A 203 3.89 19.26 18.44
C ARG A 203 3.76 18.00 17.61
N ILE A 204 4.81 17.60 16.90
CA ILE A 204 4.91 16.29 16.24
C ILE A 204 4.99 15.18 17.30
N GLY A 205 5.83 15.34 18.32
CA GLY A 205 5.95 14.39 19.43
C GLY A 205 6.58 13.05 19.05
N GLY A 206 6.42 12.03 19.91
CA GLY A 206 6.99 10.69 19.69
C GLY A 206 6.17 9.83 18.73
N TYR A 207 6.65 8.62 18.43
CA TYR A 207 5.93 7.72 17.53
C TYR A 207 4.58 7.27 18.10
N TYR A 208 3.65 6.95 17.21
CA TYR A 208 2.29 6.58 17.57
C TYR A 208 1.95 5.14 17.19
N TRP A 209 1.67 4.32 18.20
CA TRP A 209 1.14 2.97 18.08
C TRP A 209 0.45 2.60 19.39
N ASN A 210 -0.33 1.52 19.40
CA ASN A 210 -0.99 1.05 20.62
C ASN A 210 0.01 0.29 21.51
N GLN A 211 0.68 1.04 22.39
CA GLN A 211 1.67 0.53 23.34
C GLN A 211 1.09 -0.44 24.38
N ALA A 212 -0.21 -0.36 24.66
CA ALA A 212 -0.88 -1.29 25.57
C ALA A 212 -0.99 -2.69 24.95
N THR A 213 -1.08 -2.78 23.62
CA THR A 213 -1.20 -4.05 22.88
C THR A 213 0.15 -4.56 22.38
N SER A 214 1.04 -3.68 21.93
CA SER A 214 2.40 -4.03 21.49
C SER A 214 3.43 -3.14 22.14
N ARG A 215 4.39 -3.75 22.86
CA ARG A 215 5.52 -3.01 23.46
C ARG A 215 6.65 -2.73 22.47
N VAL A 216 6.64 -3.39 21.31
CA VAL A 216 7.64 -3.17 20.26
C VAL A 216 7.18 -2.01 19.39
N ASN A 217 8.03 -0.99 19.24
CA ASN A 217 7.78 0.12 18.33
C ASN A 217 7.83 -0.41 16.88
N PRO A 218 6.71 -0.40 16.13
CA PRO A 218 6.70 -0.94 14.78
C PRO A 218 7.41 -0.05 13.77
N TRP A 219 7.60 1.24 14.07
CA TRP A 219 8.12 2.24 13.14
C TRP A 219 9.64 2.14 12.91
N ILE A 220 10.37 1.45 13.78
CA ILE A 220 11.83 1.28 13.66
C ILE A 220 12.25 0.46 12.43
N ASN A 221 11.33 -0.31 11.85
CA ASN A 221 11.59 -1.21 10.72
C ASN A 221 10.95 -0.73 9.42
N VAL A 222 10.27 0.41 9.42
CA VAL A 222 9.60 0.94 8.24
C VAL A 222 10.56 1.86 7.51
N MET A 223 11.44 1.26 6.71
CA MET A 223 12.46 1.97 5.94
C MET A 223 12.16 1.91 4.43
N TYR A 224 12.37 3.02 3.72
CA TYR A 224 12.27 3.05 2.26
C TYR A 224 13.63 2.83 1.60
N THR A 225 13.60 2.27 0.39
CA THR A 225 14.76 2.17 -0.51
C THR A 225 14.56 3.16 -1.64
N ALA A 226 15.53 4.05 -1.84
CA ALA A 226 15.48 5.09 -2.85
C ALA A 226 16.02 4.60 -4.21
N PHE A 227 15.39 5.02 -5.28
CA PHE A 227 15.88 4.91 -6.65
C PHE A 227 16.51 6.25 -7.04
N ALA A 228 17.84 6.30 -7.00
CA ALA A 228 18.58 7.55 -7.09
C ALA A 228 18.49 8.22 -8.46
N HIS A 229 18.18 9.52 -8.46
CA HIS A 229 18.48 10.48 -9.51
C HIS A 229 19.66 11.36 -9.09
N LEU A 230 20.14 12.24 -9.98
CA LEU A 230 21.39 13.00 -9.78
C LEU A 230 21.46 13.79 -8.46
N ILE A 231 20.36 14.38 -8.00
CA ILE A 231 20.32 15.24 -6.80
C ILE A 231 19.16 14.93 -5.83
N HIS A 232 18.26 14.02 -6.20
CA HIS A 232 17.11 13.55 -5.41
C HIS A 232 16.82 12.10 -5.80
N ALA A 233 15.88 11.46 -5.13
CA ALA A 233 15.41 10.13 -5.52
C ALA A 233 13.89 10.02 -5.46
N ASP A 234 13.41 8.93 -6.04
CA ASP A 234 12.04 8.47 -5.94
C ASP A 234 11.99 7.14 -5.19
N THR A 235 10.86 6.81 -4.56
CA THR A 235 10.62 5.48 -4.00
C THR A 235 9.15 5.13 -4.14
N SER A 236 8.88 3.85 -4.33
CA SER A 236 7.52 3.33 -4.26
C SER A 236 7.49 1.96 -3.63
N ALA A 237 6.42 1.71 -2.86
CA ALA A 237 6.10 0.40 -2.35
C ALA A 237 4.60 0.27 -2.16
N VAL A 238 4.11 -0.97 -2.11
CA VAL A 238 2.69 -1.27 -1.97
C VAL A 238 2.46 -2.15 -0.75
N ALA A 239 1.53 -1.71 0.09
CA ALA A 239 1.01 -2.44 1.24
C ALA A 239 2.10 -3.01 2.18
N VAL A 240 3.13 -2.22 2.47
CA VAL A 240 4.14 -2.52 3.49
C VAL A 240 3.42 -2.72 4.83
N PRO A 241 3.45 -3.93 5.43
CA PRO A 241 2.68 -4.21 6.62
C PRO A 241 3.35 -3.63 7.87
N VAL A 242 2.60 -2.86 8.66
CA VAL A 242 3.05 -2.24 9.90
C VAL A 242 2.06 -2.57 11.02
N GLN A 243 2.51 -3.31 12.03
CA GLN A 243 1.69 -3.76 13.16
C GLN A 243 1.55 -2.64 14.21
N THR A 244 0.71 -1.64 13.97
CA THR A 244 0.52 -0.53 14.94
C THR A 244 -0.46 -0.86 16.06
N CYS A 245 -1.29 -1.88 15.87
CA CYS A 245 -2.40 -2.24 16.75
C CYS A 245 -3.44 -1.10 16.91
N LEU A 246 -3.59 -0.25 15.88
CA LEU A 246 -4.55 0.85 15.78
C LEU A 246 -5.60 0.60 14.67
N THR A 247 -6.68 1.37 14.69
CA THR A 247 -7.65 1.47 13.58
C THR A 247 -7.30 2.63 12.66
N LEU A 248 -7.80 2.64 11.41
CA LEU A 248 -7.58 3.77 10.49
C LEU A 248 -8.11 5.10 11.06
N GLN A 249 -9.19 5.06 11.84
CA GLN A 249 -9.73 6.26 12.49
C GLN A 249 -8.77 6.83 13.55
N ASP A 250 -7.96 5.98 14.21
CA ASP A 250 -6.98 6.45 15.18
C ASP A 250 -5.81 7.19 14.52
N LEU A 251 -5.54 6.89 13.24
CA LEU A 251 -4.49 7.50 12.43
C LEU A 251 -4.92 8.87 11.87
N THR A 252 -6.21 9.11 11.68
CA THR A 252 -6.72 10.37 11.14
C THR A 252 -6.27 11.55 12.01
N GLY A 253 -5.74 12.59 11.35
CA GLY A 253 -5.23 13.80 11.98
C GLY A 253 -3.88 13.64 12.66
N ARG A 254 -3.27 12.45 12.66
CA ARG A 254 -1.87 12.26 13.06
C ARG A 254 -0.93 12.76 11.98
N VAL A 255 0.35 12.87 12.29
CA VAL A 255 1.37 13.27 11.30
C VAL A 255 2.31 12.14 10.96
N LEU A 256 2.64 12.03 9.68
CA LEU A 256 3.67 11.16 9.14
C LEU A 256 4.95 11.97 8.93
N VAL A 257 6.10 11.39 9.24
CA VAL A 257 7.42 11.99 9.02
C VAL A 257 8.24 11.08 8.11
N ILE A 258 8.94 11.70 7.16
CA ILE A 258 9.92 11.04 6.29
C ILE A 258 11.30 11.45 6.76
N HIS A 259 12.23 10.50 6.84
CA HIS A 259 13.59 10.72 7.33
C HIS A 259 14.64 10.41 6.26
N ASP A 260 15.78 11.11 6.31
CA ASP A 260 16.94 10.84 5.46
C ASP A 260 17.82 9.71 6.01
N ALA A 261 18.91 9.35 5.31
CA ALA A 261 19.82 8.28 5.74
C ALA A 261 20.61 8.61 7.01
N LYS A 262 20.61 9.87 7.45
CA LYS A 262 21.22 10.31 8.71
C LYS A 262 20.21 10.32 9.86
N GLY A 263 18.95 9.93 9.59
CA GLY A 263 17.86 9.92 10.57
C GLY A 263 17.18 11.26 10.77
N ALA A 264 17.57 12.32 10.04
CA ALA A 264 16.93 13.61 10.18
C ALA A 264 15.55 13.57 9.53
N GLY A 265 14.52 14.08 10.22
CA GLY A 265 13.22 14.32 9.61
C GLY A 265 13.37 15.37 8.50
N ILE A 266 12.91 15.06 7.29
CA ILE A 266 13.01 15.93 6.11
C ILE A 266 11.67 16.52 5.70
N ALA A 267 10.60 15.76 5.92
CA ALA A 267 9.25 16.17 5.61
C ALA A 267 8.26 15.67 6.66
N CYS A 268 7.16 16.40 6.82
CA CYS A 268 6.06 16.06 7.70
C CYS A 268 4.73 16.35 6.99
N SER A 269 3.74 15.48 7.15
CA SER A 269 2.42 15.65 6.55
C SER A 269 1.32 15.15 7.49
N PRO A 270 0.26 15.93 7.74
CA PRO A 270 -0.95 15.43 8.40
C PRO A 270 -1.64 14.35 7.58
N ILE A 271 -2.25 13.39 8.27
CA ILE A 271 -3.00 12.30 7.67
C ILE A 271 -4.48 12.64 7.61
N GLN A 272 -5.08 12.53 6.42
CA GLN A 272 -6.46 12.93 6.12
C GLN A 272 -7.19 11.92 5.24
#